data_AF-A0A960P0I7-F1
#
_entry.id   AF-A0A960P0I7-F1
#
_cell.length_a   1.000
_cell.length_b   1.000
_cell.length_c   1.000
_cell.angle_alpha   90.00
_cell.angle_beta   90.00
_cell.angle_gamma   90.00
#
_symmetry.space_group_name_H-M   'P 1'
#
loop_
_entity.id
_entity.type
_entity.pdbx_description
1 polymer ?
#
loop_
_entity_poly.entity_id
_entity_poly.type
_entity_poly.pdbx_seq_one_letter_code
_entity_poly.pdbx_strand_id
1 'polypeptide(L)'
;MSSSADGTVRLGGGRSRTCQQVITFLFEYIARELDDEERAAFDRHFGVCPSCVAYLETYLAAVRLGRETLLRLEAEGAAAALPDELVRSVLAARERPEA
;
A
#
# COMPACT_ATOMS: atom_id res chain seq x y z
N MET A 1 -17.06 14.95 -17.01
CA MET A 1 -16.76 16.23 -16.33
C MET A 1 -16.56 15.92 -14.85
N SER A 2 -15.49 16.45 -14.28
CA SER A 2 -14.78 16.07 -13.05
C SER A 2 -15.61 15.69 -11.81
N SER A 3 -15.21 14.62 -11.13
CA SER A 3 -15.60 14.32 -9.74
C SER A 3 -14.35 14.20 -8.86
N SER A 4 -14.40 14.89 -7.73
CA SER A 4 -13.28 15.28 -6.87
C SER A 4 -12.96 14.20 -5.83
N ALA A 5 -11.74 13.68 -5.87
CA ALA A 5 -11.11 12.96 -4.76
C ALA A 5 -9.59 13.22 -4.71
N ASP A 6 -9.13 14.35 -5.25
CA ASP A 6 -7.71 14.61 -5.42
C ASP A 6 -7.15 15.34 -4.19
N GLY A 7 -6.58 14.57 -3.25
CA GLY A 7 -5.78 15.04 -2.13
C GLY A 7 -4.47 15.70 -2.59
N THR A 8 -4.59 16.80 -3.34
CA THR A 8 -3.46 17.52 -3.94
C THR A 8 -2.80 18.43 -2.91
N VAL A 9 -1.78 17.91 -2.23
CA VAL A 9 -0.79 18.74 -1.53
C VAL A 9 0.12 19.38 -2.59
N ARG A 10 0.05 20.71 -2.75
CA ARG A 10 0.90 21.44 -3.70
C ARG A 10 2.30 21.64 -3.12
N LEU A 11 3.27 20.87 -3.61
CA LEU A 11 4.70 21.12 -3.48
C LEU A 11 5.25 21.39 -4.91
N GLY A 12 6.02 22.46 -5.10
CA GLY A 12 6.30 23.05 -6.41
C GLY A 12 6.94 22.15 -7.47
N GLY A 13 6.63 22.47 -8.75
CA GLY A 13 7.55 22.32 -9.89
C GLY A 13 7.77 20.95 -10.55
N GLY A 14 7.13 19.88 -10.09
CA GLY A 14 7.17 18.56 -10.74
C GLY A 14 5.86 17.79 -10.57
N ARG A 15 5.56 16.79 -11.42
CA ARG A 15 4.37 15.95 -11.26
C ARG A 15 4.47 15.16 -9.94
N SER A 16 3.87 15.65 -8.87
CA SER A 16 3.84 14.96 -7.58
C SER A 16 2.94 13.73 -7.68
N ARG A 17 3.51 12.55 -7.41
CA ARG A 17 2.72 11.33 -7.19
C ARG A 17 1.88 11.52 -5.93
N THR A 18 0.62 11.09 -5.95
CA THR A 18 -0.21 11.11 -4.74
C THR A 18 0.29 10.06 -3.74
N CYS A 19 -0.04 10.23 -2.45
CA CYS A 19 0.29 9.24 -1.42
C CYS A 19 -0.19 7.83 -1.81
N GLN A 20 -1.40 7.73 -2.36
CA GLN A 20 -1.97 6.47 -2.84
C GLN A 20 -1.10 5.85 -3.95
N GLN A 21 -0.73 6.64 -4.97
CA GLN A 21 0.09 6.14 -6.07
C GLN A 21 1.45 5.61 -5.60
N VAL A 22 2.08 6.30 -4.64
CA VAL A 22 3.37 5.85 -4.07
C VAL A 22 3.19 4.56 -3.28
N ILE A 23 2.18 4.48 -2.42
CA ILE A 23 1.95 3.29 -1.59
C ILE A 23 1.59 2.07 -2.44
N THR A 24 0.74 2.23 -3.46
CA THR A 24 0.39 1.16 -4.41
C THR A 24 1.63 0.64 -5.13
N PHE A 25 2.46 1.53 -5.67
CA PHE A 25 3.70 1.14 -6.33
C PHE A 25 4.66 0.37 -5.41
N LEU A 26 4.83 0.83 -4.16
CA LEU A 26 5.68 0.12 -3.19
C LEU A 26 5.13 -1.26 -2.84
N PHE A 27 3.80 -1.37 -2.72
CA PHE A 27 3.13 -2.64 -2.47
C PHE A 27 3.37 -3.64 -3.60
N GLU A 28 3.14 -3.23 -4.86
CA GLU A 28 3.40 -4.05 -6.06
C GLU A 28 4.89 -4.40 -6.21
N TYR A 29 5.79 -3.46 -5.87
CA TYR A 29 7.23 -3.72 -5.88
C TYR A 29 7.59 -4.86 -4.92
N ILE A 30 7.12 -4.79 -3.67
CA ILE A 30 7.38 -5.79 -2.63
C ILE A 30 6.71 -7.12 -2.97
N ALA A 31 5.49 -7.09 -3.51
CA ALA A 31 4.72 -8.27 -3.90
C ALA A 31 5.28 -9.01 -5.12
N ARG A 32 6.32 -8.47 -5.78
CA ARG A 32 6.86 -9.00 -7.05
C ARG A 32 5.87 -8.91 -8.22
N GLU A 33 4.99 -7.91 -8.21
CA GLU A 33 3.90 -7.75 -9.18
C GLU A 33 4.12 -6.63 -10.21
N LEU A 34 5.12 -5.75 -10.00
CA LEU A 34 5.56 -4.84 -11.06
C LEU A 34 6.09 -5.60 -12.28
N ASP A 35 5.92 -5.01 -13.46
CA ASP A 35 6.58 -5.49 -14.67
C ASP A 35 8.12 -5.42 -14.55
N ASP A 36 8.79 -6.19 -15.41
CA ASP A 36 10.25 -6.36 -15.34
C ASP A 36 11.02 -5.05 -15.59
N GLU A 37 10.49 -4.16 -16.43
CA GLU A 37 11.14 -2.91 -16.79
C GLU A 37 11.07 -1.91 -15.62
N GLU A 38 9.89 -1.74 -15.05
CA GLU A 38 9.64 -0.89 -13.88
C GLU A 38 10.41 -1.39 -12.66
N ARG A 39 10.42 -2.71 -12.43
CA ARG A 39 11.20 -3.32 -11.35
C ARG A 39 12.68 -3.06 -11.52
N ALA A 40 13.23 -3.31 -12.70
CA ALA A 40 14.66 -3.09 -12.96
C ALA A 40 15.04 -1.61 -12.81
N ALA A 41 14.17 -0.67 -13.21
CA ALA A 41 14.39 0.75 -13.00
C ALA A 41 14.44 1.12 -11.52
N PHE A 42 13.56 0.54 -10.72
CA PHE A 42 13.51 0.81 -9.28
C PHE A 42 14.69 0.16 -8.53
N ASP A 43 15.07 -1.06 -8.89
CA ASP A 43 16.25 -1.73 -8.34
C ASP A 43 17.53 -0.93 -8.62
N ARG A 44 17.67 -0.35 -9.82
CA ARG A 44 18.78 0.56 -10.13
C ARG A 44 18.78 1.79 -9.23
N HIS A 45 17.61 2.36 -8.93
CA HIS A 45 17.50 3.51 -8.03
C HIS A 45 17.96 3.18 -6.61
N PHE A 46 17.56 2.03 -6.07
CA PHE A 46 18.05 1.56 -4.78
C PHE A 46 19.55 1.28 -4.74
N GLY A 47 20.14 0.91 -5.87
CA GLY A 47 21.60 0.78 -5.99
C GLY A 47 22.37 2.10 -5.86
N VAL A 48 21.71 3.26 -5.99
CA VAL A 48 22.39 4.58 -6.04
C VAL A 48 21.86 5.60 -5.02
N CYS A 49 20.75 5.32 -4.34
CA CYS A 49 20.07 6.30 -3.47
C CYS A 49 19.88 5.78 -2.03
N PRO A 50 20.80 6.11 -1.09
CA PRO A 50 20.73 5.63 0.28
C PRO A 50 19.47 6.06 1.05
N SER A 51 18.94 7.25 0.77
CA SER A 51 17.72 7.74 1.44
C SER A 51 16.48 6.93 1.06
N CYS A 52 16.40 6.50 -0.20
CA CYS A 52 15.30 5.66 -0.67
C CYS A 52 15.40 4.23 -0.12
N VAL A 53 16.62 3.70 0.06
CA VAL A 53 16.84 2.44 0.78
C VAL A 53 16.35 2.55 2.23
N ALA A 54 16.79 3.57 2.97
CA ALA A 54 16.38 3.79 4.35
C ALA A 54 14.85 3.97 4.51
N TYR A 55 14.22 4.64 3.53
CA TYR A 55 12.77 4.76 3.49
C TYR A 55 12.08 3.40 3.31
N LEU A 56 12.55 2.58 2.36
CA LEU A 56 12.00 1.25 2.13
C LEU A 56 12.15 0.35 3.38
N GLU A 57 13.30 0.40 4.05
CA GLU A 57 13.52 -0.35 5.29
C GLU A 57 12.52 0.04 6.38
N THR A 58 12.27 1.34 6.54
CA THR A 58 11.28 1.85 7.51
C THR A 58 9.87 1.41 7.15
N TYR A 59 9.51 1.47 5.85
CA TYR A 59 8.22 1.00 5.36
C TYR A 59 8.02 -0.49 5.62
N LEU A 60 9.02 -1.32 5.31
CA LEU A 60 8.99 -2.77 5.55
C LEU A 60 8.89 -3.08 7.05
N ALA A 61 9.57 -2.33 7.91
CA ALA A 61 9.45 -2.47 9.35
C ALA A 61 8.01 -2.19 9.83
N ALA A 62 7.36 -1.15 9.32
CA ALA A 62 5.96 -0.85 9.64
C ALA A 62 5.01 -1.99 9.21
N VAL A 63 5.19 -2.53 8.00
CA VAL A 63 4.41 -3.68 7.52
C VAL A 63 4.62 -4.90 8.42
N ARG A 64 5.88 -5.18 8.79
CA ARG A 64 6.24 -6.30 9.67
C ARG A 64 5.57 -6.18 11.05
N LEU A 65 5.69 -5.01 11.69
CA LEU A 65 5.10 -4.74 12.99
C LEU A 65 3.57 -4.86 12.97
N GLY A 66 2.91 -4.39 11.91
CA GLY A 66 1.47 -4.55 11.74
C GLY A 66 1.06 -6.02 11.67
N ARG A 67 1.79 -6.84 10.89
CA ARG A 67 1.55 -8.29 10.78
C ARG A 67 1.80 -9.02 12.09
N GLU A 68 2.92 -8.75 12.76
CA GLU A 68 3.26 -9.34 14.06
C GLU A 68 2.19 -9.02 15.11
N THR A 69 1.69 -7.79 15.13
CA THR A 69 0.62 -7.39 16.05
C THR A 69 -0.67 -8.17 15.79
N LEU A 70 -1.06 -8.33 14.53
CA LEU A 70 -2.25 -9.10 14.17
C LEU A 70 -2.12 -10.56 14.61
N LEU A 71 -1.01 -11.22 14.28
CA LEU A 71 -0.73 -12.60 14.66
C LEU A 71 -0.74 -12.78 16.18
N ARG A 72 -0.23 -11.79 16.92
CA ARG A 72 -0.27 -11.79 18.39
C ARG A 72 -1.71 -11.72 18.91
N LEU A 73 -2.55 -10.84 18.36
CA LEU A 73 -3.96 -10.72 18.75
C LEU A 73 -4.74 -12.01 18.44
N GLU A 74 -4.44 -12.67 17.33
CA GLU A 74 -5.01 -13.98 16.98
C GLU A 74 -4.60 -15.05 18.00
N ALA A 75 -3.31 -15.14 18.34
CA ALA A 75 -2.79 -16.09 19.32
C ALA A 75 -3.34 -15.86 20.74
N GLU A 76 -3.57 -14.60 21.12
CA GLU A 76 -4.18 -14.19 22.39
C GLU A 76 -5.71 -14.39 22.41
N GLY A 77 -6.32 -14.85 21.31
CA GLY A 77 -7.78 -14.99 21.18
C GLY A 77 -8.53 -13.65 21.19
N ALA A 78 -7.81 -12.53 21.05
CA ALA A 78 -8.35 -11.19 20.99
C ALA A 78 -8.85 -10.83 19.58
N ALA A 79 -8.47 -11.59 18.56
CA ALA A 79 -9.07 -11.51 17.23
C ALA A 79 -10.49 -12.10 17.28
N ALA A 80 -11.48 -11.24 17.51
CA ALA A 80 -12.88 -11.64 17.42
C ALA A 80 -13.20 -12.09 15.99
N ALA A 81 -13.97 -13.17 15.87
CA ALA A 81 -14.52 -13.58 14.58
C ALA A 81 -15.29 -12.40 13.97
N LEU A 82 -14.97 -12.07 12.71
CA LEU A 82 -15.69 -11.02 12.00
C LEU A 82 -17.16 -11.44 11.83
N PRO A 83 -18.14 -10.58 12.15
CA PRO A 83 -19.54 -10.89 11.93
C PRO A 83 -19.83 -11.17 10.45
N ASP A 84 -20.61 -12.22 10.15
CA ASP A 84 -20.96 -12.62 8.78
C ASP A 84 -21.64 -11.50 7.98
N GLU A 85 -22.39 -10.63 8.65
CA GLU A 85 -23.01 -9.46 8.01
C GLU A 85 -21.96 -8.48 7.47
N LEU A 86 -20.87 -8.25 8.21
CA LEU A 86 -19.78 -7.39 7.78
C LEU A 86 -19.05 -8.01 6.59
N VAL A 87 -18.73 -9.30 6.66
CA VAL A 87 -18.09 -10.04 5.56
C VAL A 87 -18.93 -9.94 4.29
N ARG A 88 -20.23 -10.20 4.38
CA ARG A 88 -21.16 -10.10 3.23
C ARG A 88 -21.23 -8.68 2.68
N SER A 89 -21.25 -7.66 3.53
CA SER A 89 -21.30 -6.25 3.10
C SER A 89 -20.06 -5.83 2.32
N VAL A 90 -18.87 -6.26 2.77
CA VAL A 90 -17.59 -6.00 2.07
C VAL A 90 -17.57 -6.70 0.71
N LEU A 91 -17.98 -7.97 0.64
CA LEU A 91 -18.03 -8.73 -0.61
C LEU A 91 -19.01 -8.09 -1.61
N ALA A 92 -20.22 -7.75 -1.17
CA ALA A 92 -21.21 -7.09 -2.02
C ALA A 92 -20.71 -5.73 -2.54
N ALA A 93 -19.95 -4.97 -1.74
CA ALA A 93 -19.39 -3.70 -2.17
C ALA A 93 -18.34 -3.86 -3.29
N ARG A 94 -17.58 -4.97 -3.32
CA ARG A 94 -16.60 -5.28 -4.36
C ARG A 94 -17.23 -5.73 -5.68
N GLU A 95 -18.44 -6.31 -5.63
CA GLU A 95 -19.19 -6.75 -6.81
C GLU A 95 -19.96 -5.61 -7.48
N ARG A 96 -20.16 -4.49 -6.78
CA ARG A 96 -20.73 -3.30 -7.41
C ARG A 96 -19.73 -2.74 -8.42
N PRO A 97 -20.09 -2.62 -9.71
CA PRO A 97 -19.27 -1.85 -10.63
C PRO A 97 -19.15 -0.42 -10.08
N GLU A 98 -17.93 0.11 -10.06
CA GLU A 98 -17.74 1.54 -9.79
C GLU A 98 -18.59 2.32 -10.80
N ALA A 99 -19.55 3.10 -10.29
CA ALA A 99 -20.49 3.89 -11.09
C ALA A 99 -19.87 5.21 -11.54
#